data_AF-A0A358UY01-F1
#
_entry.id   AF-A0A358UY01-F1
#
_cell.length_a   1.000
_cell.length_b   1.000
_cell.length_c   1.000
_cell.angle_alpha   90.00
_cell.angle_beta   90.00
_cell.angle_gamma   90.00
#
_symmetry.space_group_name_H-M   'P 1'
#
loop_
_entity.id
_entity.type
_entity.pdbx_description
1 polymer ?
#
loop_
_entity_poly.entity_id
_entity_poly.type
_entity_poly.pdbx_seq_one_letter_code
_entity_poly.pdbx_strand_id
1 'polypeptide(L)'
;FLEEYHNELEAVHKLNPEPLHLELEKFENKSVSVDLLPLQHNSNNFVIWKKRHVAKQKQEGLHSVVIPFALGKIDNEKGIELANFLMPFGRNVLRATKEQNLKLRNIHEKYLGNIFEISRHISELSEQPAILRDTIACAGADTCRLGICLSRGAVTAITKSLSKSELDLDRLSGFRMNLSGCPNSCGQHQTANLGFYGRTLHKNDRYYPAYTVVAGAQFGDGHPRLAKIIGDIPSRSIADFTKELLKYVIEKKREDESFDEFMQNSGLEEANRLVKKYRELEVPLYEDDPAFYHDWSASEPFTLAGRGSGECSAGLFDLIEFDLKNINAEKKELSKISETEAVKKHLYNIAHFSARMLIITRGVDAGSEGQVFKEFQERFILPGLVEKRFERVVMAGLSKDLSLLFELKEEVLNLSEAVKKLYESMDDQLRFPNERNSNFVNSQTKDVPVHDFRGVGCPMNFVKVKLVLSKLPKGSKIEVLLDDGEPIRNVPRSVELEGHRVIGMKKKDSHWSVVIEKR
;
A
#
# COMPACT_ATOMS: atom_id res chain seq x y z
N PHE A 1 -15.36 -12.51 -18.67
CA PHE A 1 -14.40 -13.36 -17.94
C PHE A 1 -14.46 -14.84 -18.36
N LEU A 2 -15.44 -15.67 -17.94
CA LEU A 2 -15.38 -17.12 -18.25
C LEU A 2 -15.33 -17.42 -19.75
N GLU A 3 -16.16 -16.74 -20.53
CA GLU A 3 -16.15 -16.84 -22.00
C GLU A 3 -14.79 -16.43 -22.60
N GLU A 4 -14.22 -15.34 -22.11
CA GLU A 4 -12.92 -14.79 -22.54
C GLU A 4 -11.76 -15.73 -22.18
N TYR A 5 -11.78 -16.30 -20.97
CA TYR A 5 -10.85 -17.36 -20.55
C TYR A 5 -10.91 -18.56 -21.49
N HIS A 6 -12.12 -19.02 -21.85
CA HIS A 6 -12.27 -20.15 -22.75
C HIS A 6 -11.79 -19.84 -24.17
N ASN A 7 -12.08 -18.64 -24.68
CA ASN A 7 -11.61 -18.18 -25.99
C ASN A 7 -10.07 -18.07 -26.04
N GLU A 8 -9.44 -17.51 -25.00
CA GLU A 8 -7.98 -17.44 -24.89
C GLU A 8 -7.35 -18.83 -24.75
N LEU A 9 -7.93 -19.71 -23.92
CA LEU A 9 -7.47 -21.07 -23.74
C LEU A 9 -7.54 -21.86 -25.06
N GLU A 10 -8.62 -21.71 -25.82
CA GLU A 10 -8.73 -22.29 -27.16
C GLU A 10 -7.70 -21.73 -28.12
N ALA A 11 -7.45 -20.42 -28.10
CA ALA A 11 -6.41 -19.79 -28.92
C ALA A 11 -5.03 -20.34 -28.58
N VAL A 12 -4.71 -20.52 -27.29
CA VAL A 12 -3.46 -21.14 -26.83
C VAL A 12 -3.37 -22.60 -27.26
N HIS A 13 -4.45 -23.37 -27.13
CA HIS A 13 -4.48 -24.77 -27.58
C HIS A 13 -4.27 -24.89 -29.10
N LYS A 14 -4.81 -23.95 -29.91
CA LYS A 14 -4.57 -23.90 -31.37
C LYS A 14 -3.11 -23.65 -31.74
N LEU A 15 -2.34 -22.99 -30.88
CA LEU A 15 -0.89 -22.83 -31.06
C LEU A 15 -0.12 -24.15 -30.87
N ASN A 16 -0.78 -25.19 -30.36
CA ASN A 16 -0.22 -26.50 -30.06
C ASN A 16 1.18 -26.40 -29.39
N PRO A 17 1.32 -25.65 -28.28
CA PRO A 17 2.60 -25.49 -27.64
C PRO A 17 3.13 -26.85 -27.16
N GLU A 18 4.44 -27.06 -27.30
CA GLU A 18 5.09 -28.25 -26.77
C GLU A 18 4.71 -28.44 -25.29
N PRO A 19 4.30 -29.66 -24.88
CA PRO A 19 3.96 -29.93 -23.50
C PRO A 19 5.13 -29.56 -22.58
N LEU A 20 4.82 -28.89 -21.48
CA LEU A 20 5.80 -28.65 -20.44
C LEU A 20 6.12 -29.99 -19.76
N HIS A 21 7.16 -30.67 -20.24
CA HIS A 21 7.67 -31.90 -19.65
C HIS A 21 8.45 -31.59 -18.38
N LEU A 22 7.73 -31.46 -17.27
CA LEU A 22 8.32 -31.41 -15.92
C LEU A 22 8.44 -32.83 -15.37
N GLU A 23 9.65 -33.40 -15.41
CA GLU A 23 9.97 -34.57 -14.61
C GLU A 23 10.11 -34.16 -13.14
N LEU A 24 9.01 -34.30 -12.39
CA LEU A 24 9.01 -34.06 -10.96
C LEU A 24 9.53 -35.31 -10.24
N GLU A 25 10.65 -35.19 -9.52
CA GLU A 25 11.12 -36.22 -8.59
C GLU A 25 9.97 -36.60 -7.62
N LYS A 26 9.64 -37.89 -7.56
CA LYS A 26 8.69 -38.39 -6.57
C LYS A 26 9.35 -38.36 -5.19
N PHE A 27 8.91 -37.43 -4.34
CA PHE A 27 9.36 -37.39 -2.95
C PHE A 27 8.52 -38.34 -2.09
N GLU A 28 9.18 -39.23 -1.35
CA GLU A 28 8.54 -40.01 -0.31
C GLU A 28 8.33 -39.16 0.97
N ASN A 29 7.20 -39.37 1.64
CA ASN A 29 6.92 -38.78 2.95
C ASN A 29 7.42 -39.74 4.03
N LYS A 30 8.74 -39.75 4.26
CA LYS A 30 9.40 -40.59 5.26
C LYS A 30 10.42 -39.79 6.05
N SER A 31 10.61 -40.14 7.32
CA SER A 31 11.77 -39.66 8.07
C SER A 31 13.00 -40.49 7.70
N VAL A 32 14.18 -39.90 7.85
CA VAL A 32 15.47 -40.59 7.74
C VAL A 32 16.09 -40.76 9.13
N SER A 33 17.02 -41.70 9.27
CA SER A 33 17.84 -41.76 10.48
C SER A 33 18.75 -40.52 10.50
N VAL A 34 18.69 -39.78 11.60
CA VAL A 34 19.43 -38.53 11.77
C VAL A 34 20.50 -38.75 12.82
N ASP A 35 21.73 -38.36 12.53
CA ASP A 35 22.82 -38.32 13.52
C ASP A 35 22.66 -37.09 14.42
N LEU A 36 21.60 -37.13 15.22
CA LEU A 36 21.20 -36.07 16.15
C LEU A 36 20.69 -36.75 17.43
N LEU A 37 21.17 -36.31 18.58
CA LEU A 37 20.65 -36.77 19.87
C LEU A 37 19.25 -36.15 20.13
N PRO A 38 18.21 -36.97 20.37
CA PRO A 38 16.89 -36.47 20.71
C PRO A 38 16.89 -35.66 22.00
N LEU A 39 16.39 -34.43 21.94
CA LEU A 39 16.16 -33.60 23.13
C LEU A 39 14.76 -33.84 23.67
N GLN A 40 14.68 -34.18 24.96
CA GLN A 40 13.42 -34.34 25.68
C GLN A 40 13.07 -33.05 26.41
N HIS A 41 11.81 -32.63 26.33
CA HIS A 41 11.30 -31.44 26.99
C HIS A 41 9.96 -31.75 27.66
N ASN A 42 9.83 -31.37 28.93
CA ASN A 42 8.60 -31.54 29.71
C ASN A 42 8.07 -30.21 30.25
N SER A 43 8.59 -29.08 29.76
CA SER A 43 8.18 -27.75 30.19
C SER A 43 6.76 -27.41 29.70
N ASN A 44 6.04 -26.57 30.46
CA ASN A 44 4.72 -26.09 30.06
C ASN A 44 4.77 -25.36 28.70
N ASN A 45 5.84 -24.59 28.44
CA ASN A 45 6.04 -23.91 27.17
C ASN A 45 6.16 -24.89 26.00
N PHE A 46 6.87 -26.02 26.18
CA PHE A 46 6.95 -27.05 25.15
C PHE A 46 5.58 -27.70 24.87
N VAL A 47 4.78 -27.96 25.91
CA VAL A 47 3.42 -28.51 25.75
C VAL A 47 2.53 -27.55 24.96
N ILE A 48 2.57 -26.26 25.32
CA ILE A 48 1.82 -25.21 24.63
C ILE A 48 2.31 -25.07 23.18
N TRP A 49 3.62 -25.05 22.97
CA TRP A 49 4.22 -25.00 21.64
C TRP A 49 3.78 -26.18 20.77
N LYS A 50 3.81 -27.41 21.32
CA LYS A 50 3.36 -28.62 20.62
C LYS A 50 1.89 -28.47 20.18
N LYS A 51 1.02 -27.96 21.06
CA LYS A 51 -0.38 -27.68 20.73
C LYS A 51 -0.54 -26.63 19.62
N ARG A 52 0.30 -25.59 19.60
CA ARG A 52 0.20 -24.44 18.67
C ARG A 52 0.80 -24.70 17.29
N HIS A 53 1.86 -25.50 17.19
CA HIS A 53 2.72 -25.56 16.00
C HIS A 53 2.87 -26.96 15.41
N VAL A 54 2.54 -28.02 16.16
CA VAL A 54 2.78 -29.40 15.75
C VAL A 54 1.49 -30.09 15.34
N ALA A 55 1.48 -30.68 14.15
CA ALA A 55 0.37 -31.51 13.67
C ALA A 55 0.88 -32.90 13.29
N LYS A 56 0.16 -33.94 13.72
CA LYS A 56 0.45 -35.34 13.32
C LYS A 56 0.28 -35.49 11.81
N GLN A 57 1.20 -36.20 11.17
CA GLN A 57 1.05 -36.62 9.78
C GLN A 57 0.27 -37.93 9.69
N LYS A 58 -0.14 -38.29 8.47
CA LYS A 58 -0.77 -39.59 8.18
C LYS A 58 0.19 -40.76 8.39
N GLN A 59 1.51 -40.51 8.30
CA GLN A 59 2.54 -41.51 8.54
C GLN A 59 2.80 -41.65 10.04
N GLU A 60 2.82 -42.89 10.52
CA GLU A 60 2.99 -43.21 11.94
C GLU A 60 4.27 -42.58 12.51
N GLY A 61 4.17 -41.97 13.70
CA GLY A 61 5.27 -41.31 14.40
C GLY A 61 5.77 -39.99 13.77
N LEU A 62 5.29 -39.61 12.57
CA LEU A 62 5.73 -38.40 11.88
C LEU A 62 4.83 -37.20 12.17
N HIS A 63 5.47 -36.04 12.24
CA HIS A 63 4.88 -34.77 12.58
C HIS A 63 5.31 -33.69 11.59
N SER A 64 4.40 -32.74 11.36
CA SER A 64 4.70 -31.47 10.71
C SER A 64 4.73 -30.35 11.75
N VAL A 65 5.64 -29.40 11.57
CA VAL A 65 5.83 -28.30 12.51
C VAL A 65 5.82 -26.97 11.76
N VAL A 66 5.04 -26.00 12.22
CA VAL A 66 5.05 -24.64 11.66
C VAL A 66 6.01 -23.77 12.47
N ILE A 67 7.05 -23.26 11.81
CA ILE A 67 7.93 -22.23 12.34
C ILE A 67 7.43 -20.87 11.84
N PRO A 68 6.91 -20.02 12.74
CA PRO A 68 6.35 -18.74 12.35
C PRO A 68 7.40 -17.68 12.07
N PHE A 69 7.09 -16.69 11.24
CA PHE A 69 7.93 -15.51 11.01
C PHE A 69 7.09 -14.25 10.89
N ALA A 70 7.46 -13.20 11.61
CA ALA A 70 6.76 -11.92 11.54
C ALA A 70 6.81 -11.37 10.12
N LEU A 71 5.65 -11.24 9.47
CA LEU A 71 5.52 -10.76 8.08
C LEU A 71 6.36 -11.54 7.05
N GLY A 72 6.62 -12.82 7.33
CA GLY A 72 7.47 -13.68 6.50
C GLY A 72 8.94 -13.29 6.44
N LYS A 73 9.42 -12.44 7.37
CA LYS A 73 10.82 -12.00 7.41
C LYS A 73 11.66 -12.99 8.19
N ILE A 74 12.74 -13.46 7.57
CA ILE A 74 13.78 -14.28 8.18
C ILE A 74 15.14 -13.63 7.89
N ASP A 75 15.97 -13.48 8.93
CA ASP A 75 17.33 -12.99 8.76
C ASP A 75 18.16 -14.04 8.01
N ASN A 76 19.09 -13.59 7.16
CA ASN A 76 19.92 -14.47 6.34
C ASN A 76 20.67 -15.51 7.19
N GLU A 77 21.28 -15.08 8.29
CA GLU A 77 22.07 -15.92 9.19
C GLU A 77 21.21 -17.02 9.83
N LYS A 78 20.01 -16.65 10.31
CA LYS A 78 19.03 -17.58 10.90
C LYS A 78 18.47 -18.55 9.85
N GLY A 79 18.30 -18.10 8.61
CA GLY A 79 17.88 -18.95 7.49
C GLY A 79 18.92 -20.01 7.15
N ILE A 80 20.20 -19.62 7.11
CA ILE A 80 21.33 -20.54 6.91
C ILE A 80 21.42 -21.54 8.08
N GLU A 81 21.27 -21.06 9.32
CA GLU A 81 21.28 -21.91 10.50
C GLU A 81 20.16 -22.96 10.48
N LEU A 82 18.92 -22.55 10.17
CA LEU A 82 17.80 -23.47 10.00
C LEU A 82 18.10 -24.49 8.89
N ALA A 83 18.64 -24.07 7.76
CA ALA A 83 18.96 -24.96 6.66
C ALA A 83 20.02 -26.01 7.05
N ASN A 84 21.08 -25.59 7.75
CA ASN A 84 22.12 -26.47 8.25
C ASN A 84 21.57 -27.47 9.29
N PHE A 85 20.72 -26.99 10.21
CA PHE A 85 20.05 -27.84 11.19
C PHE A 85 19.14 -28.89 10.53
N LEU A 86 18.45 -28.54 9.45
CA LEU A 86 17.54 -29.44 8.74
C LEU A 86 18.24 -30.38 7.76
N MET A 87 19.49 -30.10 7.37
CA MET A 87 20.23 -30.87 6.37
C MET A 87 20.28 -32.38 6.68
N PRO A 88 20.55 -32.82 7.93
CA PRO A 88 20.54 -34.24 8.30
C PRO A 88 19.17 -34.93 8.19
N PHE A 89 18.06 -34.17 8.18
CA PHE A 89 16.70 -34.71 8.01
C PHE A 89 16.37 -35.05 6.54
N GLY A 90 17.29 -34.76 5.62
CA GLY A 90 17.19 -35.14 4.21
C GLY A 90 16.29 -34.23 3.38
N ARG A 91 15.92 -34.72 2.20
CA ARG A 91 15.06 -33.97 1.24
C ARG A 91 13.61 -33.93 1.75
N ASN A 92 12.81 -33.07 1.13
CA ASN A 92 11.36 -32.99 1.37
C ASN A 92 10.93 -32.53 2.80
N VAL A 93 11.84 -31.95 3.58
CA VAL A 93 11.61 -31.54 4.97
C VAL A 93 10.99 -30.14 5.13
N LEU A 94 11.25 -29.19 4.21
CA LEU A 94 10.85 -27.77 4.37
C LEU A 94 9.86 -27.31 3.29
N ARG A 95 8.86 -26.51 3.65
CA ARG A 95 7.91 -25.82 2.75
C ARG A 95 7.57 -24.42 3.27
N ALA A 96 7.17 -23.51 2.38
CA ALA A 96 6.53 -22.26 2.78
C ALA A 96 5.00 -22.43 2.86
N THR A 97 4.35 -21.75 3.81
CA THR A 97 2.89 -21.68 3.92
C THR A 97 2.35 -20.41 3.24
N LYS A 98 1.04 -20.36 3.00
CA LYS A 98 0.38 -19.17 2.45
C LYS A 98 0.34 -18.00 3.45
N GLU A 99 0.40 -18.31 4.74
CA GLU A 99 0.52 -17.38 5.86
C GLU A 99 1.96 -16.86 6.07
N GLN A 100 2.85 -17.08 5.08
CA GLN A 100 4.23 -16.59 5.10
C GLN A 100 5.12 -17.25 6.18
N ASN A 101 4.75 -18.44 6.66
CA ASN A 101 5.52 -19.21 7.62
C ASN A 101 6.29 -20.37 6.95
N LEU A 102 7.18 -21.03 7.69
CA LEU A 102 7.83 -22.25 7.23
C LEU A 102 7.17 -23.48 7.88
N LYS A 103 6.94 -24.52 7.08
CA LYS A 103 6.39 -25.80 7.53
C LYS A 103 7.42 -26.91 7.35
N LEU A 104 7.87 -27.46 8.47
CA LEU A 104 8.66 -28.67 8.53
C LEU A 104 7.76 -29.89 8.36
N ARG A 105 8.26 -30.93 7.69
CA ARG A 105 7.59 -32.20 7.44
C ARG A 105 8.54 -33.35 7.68
N ASN A 106 7.97 -34.53 7.88
CA ASN A 106 8.68 -35.79 8.09
C ASN A 106 9.57 -35.79 9.33
N ILE A 107 9.17 -35.05 10.38
CA ILE A 107 9.88 -35.00 11.65
C ILE A 107 9.36 -36.11 12.55
N HIS A 108 10.24 -37.01 12.98
CA HIS A 108 9.89 -38.03 13.96
C HIS A 108 9.65 -37.41 15.34
N GLU A 109 8.66 -37.88 16.10
CA GLU A 109 8.25 -37.31 17.40
C GLU A 109 9.41 -37.04 18.38
N LYS A 110 10.34 -37.99 18.47
CA LYS A 110 11.55 -37.88 19.32
C LYS A 110 12.38 -36.61 19.09
N TYR A 111 12.33 -36.01 17.90
CA TYR A 111 13.08 -34.79 17.56
C TYR A 111 12.31 -33.48 17.80
N LEU A 112 11.06 -33.53 18.28
CA LEU A 112 10.27 -32.32 18.51
C LEU A 112 10.92 -31.37 19.52
N GLY A 113 11.64 -31.88 20.53
CA GLY A 113 12.40 -31.03 21.44
C GLY A 113 13.55 -30.29 20.76
N ASN A 114 14.23 -30.93 19.79
CA ASN A 114 15.25 -30.27 18.97
C ASN A 114 14.63 -29.17 18.08
N ILE A 115 13.47 -29.46 17.47
CA ILE A 115 12.76 -28.47 16.65
C ILE A 115 12.29 -27.28 17.50
N PHE A 116 11.84 -27.53 18.73
CA PHE A 116 11.44 -26.47 19.65
C PHE A 116 12.58 -25.49 19.95
N GLU A 117 13.78 -25.99 20.26
CA GLU A 117 14.94 -25.14 20.55
C GLU A 117 15.37 -24.30 19.36
N ILE A 118 15.53 -24.91 18.17
CA ILE A 118 15.92 -24.15 16.97
C ILE A 118 14.84 -23.14 16.59
N SER A 119 13.55 -23.49 16.71
CA SER A 119 12.43 -22.59 16.41
C SER A 119 12.46 -21.34 17.29
N ARG A 120 12.72 -21.49 18.59
CA ARG A 120 12.86 -20.35 19.53
C ARG A 120 14.07 -19.49 19.22
N HIS A 121 15.16 -20.10 18.74
CA HIS A 121 16.36 -19.36 18.39
C HIS A 121 16.16 -18.49 17.15
N ILE A 122 15.50 -19.04 16.12
CA ILE A 122 15.37 -18.35 14.83
C ILE A 122 14.11 -17.48 14.71
N SER A 123 13.12 -17.65 15.59
CA SER A 123 11.85 -16.93 15.53
C SER A 123 11.37 -16.43 16.87
N GLU A 124 11.17 -15.11 16.98
CA GLU A 124 10.52 -14.45 18.12
C GLU A 124 9.05 -14.86 18.29
N LEU A 125 8.42 -15.37 17.23
CA LEU A 125 7.03 -15.82 17.24
C LEU A 125 6.88 -17.30 17.60
N SER A 126 7.98 -18.01 17.83
CA SER A 126 7.97 -19.45 18.08
C SER A 126 7.07 -19.85 19.24
N GLU A 127 6.99 -19.02 20.28
CA GLU A 127 6.16 -19.29 21.46
C GLU A 127 4.88 -18.46 21.46
N GLN A 128 4.49 -17.86 20.33
CA GLN A 128 3.34 -16.95 20.26
C GLN A 128 2.07 -17.63 19.72
N PRO A 129 0.87 -17.18 20.14
CA PRO A 129 -0.41 -17.65 19.62
C PRO A 129 -0.57 -17.48 18.10
N ALA A 130 -1.38 -18.35 17.48
CA ALA A 130 -1.53 -18.43 16.03
C ALA A 130 -1.96 -17.11 15.36
N ILE A 131 -2.89 -16.38 15.98
CA ILE A 131 -3.39 -15.12 15.43
C ILE A 131 -2.29 -14.08 15.19
N LEU A 132 -1.24 -14.05 16.04
CA LEU A 132 -0.16 -13.07 15.94
C LEU A 132 0.82 -13.40 14.80
N ARG A 133 0.87 -14.66 14.37
CA ARG A 133 1.85 -15.15 13.39
C ARG A 133 1.25 -15.42 12.01
N ASP A 134 -0.06 -15.69 11.95
CA ASP A 134 -0.76 -16.06 10.72
C ASP A 134 -1.43 -14.84 10.05
N THR A 135 -1.22 -13.64 10.61
CA THR A 135 -1.70 -12.37 10.05
C THR A 135 -0.86 -11.96 8.84
N ILE A 136 -1.52 -11.79 7.68
CA ILE A 136 -0.85 -11.41 6.43
C ILE A 136 -0.94 -9.89 6.23
N ALA A 137 0.18 -9.25 5.87
CA ALA A 137 0.17 -7.89 5.34
C ALA A 137 0.95 -7.79 4.02
N CYS A 138 0.40 -7.03 3.07
CA CYS A 138 1.18 -6.63 1.90
C CYS A 138 2.23 -5.56 2.29
N ALA A 139 3.12 -5.23 1.35
CA ALA A 139 4.14 -4.21 1.59
C ALA A 139 3.54 -2.84 1.93
N GLY A 140 2.38 -2.48 1.35
CA GLY A 140 1.78 -1.17 1.54
C GLY A 140 2.67 -0.03 1.03
N ALA A 141 2.45 1.18 1.53
CA ALA A 141 3.18 2.38 1.10
C ALA A 141 4.69 2.38 1.42
N ASP A 142 5.19 1.34 2.11
CA ASP A 142 6.60 1.12 2.44
C ASP A 142 7.47 1.00 1.19
N THR A 143 7.08 0.10 0.27
CA THR A 143 7.78 -0.12 -1.00
C THR A 143 6.86 -0.11 -2.22
N CYS A 144 5.54 -0.20 -2.03
CA CYS A 144 4.59 -0.24 -3.13
C CYS A 144 4.16 1.18 -3.50
N ARG A 145 4.32 1.55 -4.78
CA ARG A 145 3.87 2.85 -5.31
C ARG A 145 2.35 3.04 -5.32
N LEU A 146 1.60 1.95 -5.26
CA LEU A 146 0.13 1.94 -5.15
C LEU A 146 -0.35 1.90 -3.70
N GLY A 147 0.57 1.71 -2.75
CA GLY A 147 0.23 1.65 -1.34
C GLY A 147 -0.26 3.00 -0.84
N ILE A 148 -1.38 2.99 -0.12
CA ILE A 148 -1.94 4.16 0.56
C ILE A 148 -1.44 4.17 2.01
N CYS A 149 -1.63 3.07 2.71
CA CYS A 149 -1.24 2.92 4.11
C CYS A 149 -0.08 1.95 4.30
N LEU A 150 0.61 2.07 5.43
CA LEU A 150 1.68 1.21 5.92
C LEU A 150 1.08 -0.01 6.64
N SER A 151 0.57 -0.97 5.85
CA SER A 151 -0.10 -2.17 6.37
C SER A 151 0.75 -3.01 7.32
N ARG A 152 2.08 -3.08 7.09
CA ARG A 152 3.00 -3.78 8.00
C ARG A 152 3.09 -3.09 9.35
N GLY A 153 3.16 -1.76 9.37
CA GLY A 153 3.15 -0.98 10.61
C GLY A 153 1.85 -1.16 11.40
N ALA A 154 0.72 -1.21 10.71
CA ALA A 154 -0.57 -1.49 11.32
C ALA A 154 -0.62 -2.90 11.96
N VAL A 155 -0.10 -3.93 11.28
CA VAL A 155 0.05 -5.28 11.88
C VAL A 155 0.91 -5.22 13.14
N THR A 156 2.06 -4.54 13.11
CA THR A 156 2.92 -4.41 14.29
C THR A 156 2.18 -3.74 15.46
N ALA A 157 1.37 -2.72 15.20
CA ALA A 157 0.57 -2.05 16.22
C ALA A 157 -0.50 -2.98 16.83
N ILE A 158 -1.21 -3.74 15.98
CA ILE A 158 -2.19 -4.74 16.42
C ILE A 158 -1.49 -5.83 17.25
N THR A 159 -0.41 -6.42 16.75
CA THR A 159 0.34 -7.48 17.44
C THR A 159 0.84 -7.00 18.80
N LYS A 160 1.38 -5.77 18.89
CA LYS A 160 1.82 -5.18 20.15
C LYS A 160 0.66 -4.95 21.13
N SER A 161 -0.50 -4.51 20.64
CA SER A 161 -1.72 -4.32 21.44
C SER A 161 -2.23 -5.65 22.00
N LEU A 162 -2.32 -6.68 21.16
CA LEU A 162 -2.79 -8.02 21.55
C LEU A 162 -1.81 -8.73 22.49
N SER A 163 -0.51 -8.67 22.23
CA SER A 163 0.52 -9.32 23.06
C SER A 163 0.59 -8.74 24.47
N LYS A 164 0.14 -7.49 24.67
CA LYS A 164 0.05 -6.83 25.97
C LYS A 164 -1.31 -6.99 26.66
N SER A 165 -2.28 -7.60 25.98
CA SER A 165 -3.61 -7.81 26.53
C SER A 165 -3.67 -9.07 27.39
N GLU A 166 -4.67 -9.14 28.28
CA GLU A 166 -4.97 -10.33 29.07
C GLU A 166 -5.87 -11.35 28.32
N LEU A 167 -6.03 -11.17 27.01
CA LEU A 167 -6.89 -12.03 26.20
C LEU A 167 -6.25 -13.42 26.00
N ASP A 168 -7.06 -14.47 26.10
CA ASP A 168 -6.66 -15.82 25.72
C ASP A 168 -6.66 -15.97 24.19
N LEU A 169 -5.55 -15.53 23.58
CA LEU A 169 -5.37 -15.54 22.13
C LEU A 169 -5.30 -16.96 21.52
N ASP A 170 -5.10 -18.02 22.32
CA ASP A 170 -5.15 -19.39 21.81
C ASP A 170 -6.57 -19.79 21.39
N ARG A 171 -7.60 -19.16 21.97
CA ARG A 171 -9.01 -19.33 21.55
C ARG A 171 -9.30 -18.76 20.17
N LEU A 172 -8.36 -18.00 19.58
CA LEU A 172 -8.43 -17.46 18.23
C LEU A 172 -7.68 -18.31 17.20
N SER A 173 -7.23 -19.51 17.56
CA SER A 173 -6.55 -20.42 16.64
C SER A 173 -7.43 -20.75 15.42
N GLY A 174 -7.07 -20.21 14.25
CA GLY A 174 -7.83 -20.36 13.00
C GLY A 174 -8.64 -19.12 12.59
N PHE A 175 -8.74 -18.09 13.43
CA PHE A 175 -9.30 -16.80 13.05
C PHE A 175 -8.34 -16.09 12.09
N ARG A 176 -8.80 -15.77 10.87
CA ARG A 176 -7.97 -15.12 9.85
C ARG A 176 -8.10 -13.61 9.92
N MET A 177 -6.97 -12.92 10.01
CA MET A 177 -6.86 -11.46 9.93
C MET A 177 -5.84 -11.05 8.87
N ASN A 178 -6.25 -10.24 7.91
CA ASN A 178 -5.39 -9.85 6.77
C ASN A 178 -5.46 -8.36 6.46
N LEU A 179 -4.33 -7.76 6.06
CA LEU A 179 -4.21 -6.33 5.81
C LEU A 179 -3.59 -6.05 4.44
N SER A 180 -4.19 -5.11 3.70
CA SER A 180 -3.57 -4.50 2.53
C SER A 180 -3.34 -3.02 2.77
N GLY A 181 -2.27 -2.46 2.23
CA GLY A 181 -2.07 -1.00 2.21
C GLY A 181 -2.99 -0.27 1.23
N CYS A 182 -3.77 -0.98 0.41
CA CYS A 182 -4.69 -0.42 -0.59
C CYS A 182 -5.78 -1.44 -1.01
N PRO A 183 -6.84 -1.04 -1.73
CA PRO A 183 -7.92 -1.92 -2.20
C PRO A 183 -7.50 -3.12 -3.08
N ASN A 184 -6.31 -3.12 -3.68
CA ASN A 184 -5.87 -4.16 -4.64
C ASN A 184 -5.66 -5.56 -4.05
N SER A 185 -5.95 -5.77 -2.76
CA SER A 185 -6.07 -7.09 -2.14
C SER A 185 -4.82 -7.99 -2.22
N CYS A 186 -3.61 -7.43 -2.35
CA CYS A 186 -2.38 -8.22 -2.31
C CYS A 186 -2.17 -8.98 -0.99
N GLY A 187 -2.73 -8.48 0.13
CA GLY A 187 -2.77 -9.17 1.41
C GLY A 187 -3.97 -10.11 1.59
N GLN A 188 -4.82 -10.26 0.57
CA GLN A 188 -6.05 -11.09 0.61
C GLN A 188 -7.00 -10.72 1.75
N HIS A 189 -7.22 -9.42 1.99
CA HIS A 189 -8.09 -8.96 3.09
C HIS A 189 -9.55 -9.41 2.91
N GLN A 190 -10.02 -9.59 1.66
CA GLN A 190 -11.39 -10.05 1.38
C GLN A 190 -11.62 -11.54 1.70
N THR A 191 -10.56 -12.31 1.96
CA THR A 191 -10.68 -13.74 2.27
C THR A 191 -10.57 -14.06 3.76
N ALA A 192 -10.41 -13.03 4.60
CA ALA A 192 -10.22 -13.15 6.04
C ALA A 192 -11.53 -12.99 6.81
N ASN A 193 -11.60 -13.55 8.03
CA ASN A 193 -12.73 -13.29 8.93
C ASN A 193 -12.84 -11.79 9.24
N LEU A 194 -11.68 -11.15 9.39
CA LEU A 194 -11.50 -9.72 9.53
C LEU A 194 -10.39 -9.24 8.58
N GLY A 195 -10.71 -8.34 7.68
CA GLY A 195 -9.78 -7.76 6.73
C GLY A 195 -9.73 -6.25 6.81
N PHE A 196 -8.60 -5.67 6.43
CA PHE A 196 -8.43 -4.23 6.31
C PHE A 196 -7.76 -3.87 5.01
N TYR A 197 -8.15 -2.75 4.40
CA TYR A 197 -7.37 -2.14 3.35
C TYR A 197 -7.21 -0.64 3.52
N GLY A 198 -6.02 -0.14 3.20
CA GLY A 198 -5.69 1.28 3.34
C GLY A 198 -6.59 2.16 2.46
N ARG A 199 -7.07 3.25 3.05
CA ARG A 199 -7.87 4.29 2.43
C ARG A 199 -7.43 5.64 2.97
N THR A 200 -7.76 6.69 2.24
CA THR A 200 -7.48 8.06 2.65
C THR A 200 -8.78 8.72 3.08
N LEU A 201 -8.78 9.35 4.25
CA LEU A 201 -9.86 10.22 4.71
C LEU A 201 -9.30 11.61 5.00
N HIS A 202 -10.18 12.58 5.21
CA HIS A 202 -9.79 13.95 5.51
C HIS A 202 -10.58 14.51 6.69
N LYS A 203 -9.95 15.41 7.43
CA LYS A 203 -10.59 16.28 8.43
C LYS A 203 -10.19 17.70 8.06
N ASN A 204 -11.18 18.52 7.73
CA ASN A 204 -10.96 19.84 7.11
C ASN A 204 -10.10 19.73 5.84
N ASP A 205 -8.96 20.44 5.82
CA ASP A 205 -8.02 20.51 4.70
C ASP A 205 -6.91 19.46 4.75
N ARG A 206 -6.86 18.61 5.78
CA ARG A 206 -5.75 17.67 6.01
C ARG A 206 -6.17 16.22 5.88
N TYR A 207 -5.30 15.43 5.27
CA TYR A 207 -5.49 13.99 5.14
C TYR A 207 -4.99 13.22 6.35
N TYR A 208 -5.69 12.14 6.66
CA TYR A 208 -5.21 11.15 7.59
C TYR A 208 -5.37 9.73 7.03
N PRO A 209 -4.45 8.81 7.39
CA PRO A 209 -4.53 7.41 6.99
C PRO A 209 -5.72 6.75 7.68
N ALA A 210 -6.49 5.99 6.90
CA ALA A 210 -7.62 5.22 7.38
C ALA A 210 -7.55 3.79 6.82
N TYR A 211 -8.33 2.89 7.40
CA TYR A 211 -8.54 1.57 6.84
C TYR A 211 -10.03 1.33 6.66
N THR A 212 -10.41 0.88 5.46
CA THR A 212 -11.71 0.24 5.27
C THR A 212 -11.65 -1.16 5.87
N VAL A 213 -12.62 -1.46 6.72
CA VAL A 213 -12.80 -2.76 7.36
C VAL A 213 -13.72 -3.61 6.49
N VAL A 214 -13.29 -4.84 6.22
CA VAL A 214 -14.11 -5.88 5.63
C VAL A 214 -14.25 -7.05 6.60
N ALA A 215 -15.41 -7.68 6.68
CA ALA A 215 -15.61 -8.81 7.59
C ALA A 215 -16.58 -9.86 7.04
N GLY A 216 -16.51 -11.07 7.60
CA GLY A 216 -17.47 -12.14 7.33
C GLY A 216 -17.20 -12.91 6.04
N ALA A 217 -15.92 -13.13 5.70
CA ALA A 217 -15.58 -14.10 4.67
C ALA A 217 -15.83 -15.54 5.15
N GLN A 218 -16.10 -16.45 4.21
CA GLN A 218 -16.39 -17.86 4.48
C GLN A 218 -15.68 -18.73 3.44
N PHE A 219 -14.91 -19.72 3.89
CA PHE A 219 -14.18 -20.64 3.02
C PHE A 219 -14.06 -22.03 3.65
N GLY A 220 -14.47 -23.07 2.92
CA GLY A 220 -14.21 -24.47 3.28
C GLY A 220 -15.46 -25.36 3.39
N ASP A 221 -16.65 -24.77 3.33
CA ASP A 221 -17.96 -25.44 3.45
C ASP A 221 -18.63 -25.71 2.09
N GLY A 222 -17.93 -25.45 0.97
CA GLY A 222 -18.48 -25.54 -0.37
C GLY A 222 -19.25 -24.30 -0.86
N HIS A 223 -19.44 -23.28 -0.01
CA HIS A 223 -20.12 -22.03 -0.35
C HIS A 223 -19.23 -20.81 -0.06
N PRO A 224 -18.14 -20.61 -0.83
CA PRO A 224 -17.19 -19.54 -0.58
C PRO A 224 -17.86 -18.17 -0.69
N ARG A 225 -17.59 -17.30 0.29
CA ARG A 225 -18.08 -15.92 0.33
C ARG A 225 -16.96 -14.97 0.69
N LEU A 226 -16.85 -13.87 -0.06
CA LEU A 226 -15.92 -12.78 0.27
C LEU A 226 -16.45 -11.96 1.45
N ALA A 227 -15.54 -11.39 2.22
CA ALA A 227 -15.87 -10.42 3.25
C ALA A 227 -16.59 -9.20 2.65
N LYS A 228 -17.55 -8.64 3.39
CA LYS A 228 -18.28 -7.43 3.02
C LYS A 228 -17.60 -6.20 3.62
N ILE A 229 -17.62 -5.09 2.90
CA ILE A 229 -17.24 -3.78 3.44
C ILE A 229 -18.24 -3.40 4.54
N ILE A 230 -17.72 -3.08 5.73
CA ILE A 230 -18.53 -2.67 6.89
C ILE A 230 -18.26 -1.22 7.33
N GLY A 231 -17.23 -0.58 6.78
CA GLY A 231 -17.00 0.87 6.88
C GLY A 231 -15.54 1.23 7.13
N ASP A 232 -15.27 2.50 7.38
CA ASP A 232 -13.92 3.06 7.52
C ASP A 232 -13.61 3.44 8.97
N ILE A 233 -12.37 3.20 9.40
CA ILE A 233 -11.85 3.64 10.70
C ILE A 233 -10.50 4.37 10.52
N PRO A 234 -10.14 5.33 11.39
CA PRO A 234 -8.80 5.92 11.38
C PRO A 234 -7.72 4.86 11.58
N SER A 235 -6.56 5.01 10.94
CA SER A 235 -5.44 4.07 11.06
C SER A 235 -5.02 3.88 12.52
N ARG A 236 -5.00 4.97 13.32
CA ARG A 236 -4.67 4.92 14.75
C ARG A 236 -5.65 4.14 15.60
N SER A 237 -6.88 3.95 15.13
CA SER A 237 -7.91 3.19 15.84
C SER A 237 -7.84 1.68 15.59
N ILE A 238 -7.06 1.22 14.60
CA ILE A 238 -7.09 -0.17 14.14
C ILE A 238 -6.73 -1.18 15.24
N ALA A 239 -5.77 -0.84 16.11
CA ALA A 239 -5.30 -1.75 17.16
C ALA A 239 -6.33 -1.92 18.28
N ASP A 240 -7.03 -0.85 18.67
CA ASP A 240 -8.08 -0.91 19.69
C ASP A 240 -9.37 -1.52 19.15
N PHE A 241 -9.75 -1.16 17.92
CA PHE A 241 -10.85 -1.81 17.20
C PHE A 241 -10.67 -3.32 17.15
N THR A 242 -9.50 -3.79 16.69
CA THR A 242 -9.21 -5.22 16.56
C THR A 242 -9.23 -5.91 17.92
N LYS A 243 -8.61 -5.33 18.95
CA LYS A 243 -8.60 -5.89 20.32
C LYS A 243 -10.01 -6.03 20.89
N GLU A 244 -10.87 -5.02 20.71
CA GLU A 244 -12.26 -5.04 21.20
C GLU A 244 -13.10 -6.10 20.47
N LEU A 245 -12.96 -6.21 19.14
CA LEU A 245 -13.65 -7.23 18.36
C LEU A 245 -13.17 -8.65 18.73
N LEU A 246 -11.86 -8.85 18.83
CA LEU A 246 -11.30 -10.16 19.19
C LEU A 246 -11.66 -10.57 20.63
N LYS A 247 -11.76 -9.61 21.56
CA LYS A 247 -12.31 -9.86 22.90
C LYS A 247 -13.74 -10.39 22.80
N TYR A 248 -14.60 -9.74 22.01
CA TYR A 248 -15.97 -10.20 21.79
C TYR A 248 -16.02 -11.60 21.18
N VAL A 249 -15.18 -11.89 20.18
CA VAL A 249 -15.06 -13.23 19.57
C VAL A 249 -14.71 -14.26 20.64
N ILE A 250 -13.71 -14.00 21.49
CA ILE A 250 -13.31 -14.90 22.58
C ILE A 250 -14.45 -15.12 23.57
N GLU A 251 -15.18 -14.07 23.96
CA GLU A 251 -16.23 -14.15 24.98
C GLU A 251 -17.52 -14.81 24.48
N LYS A 252 -17.87 -14.65 23.19
CA LYS A 252 -19.19 -15.01 22.67
C LYS A 252 -19.20 -16.22 21.74
N LYS A 253 -18.08 -16.54 21.08
CA LYS A 253 -18.02 -17.70 20.19
C LYS A 253 -18.12 -18.99 21.01
N ARG A 254 -19.03 -19.88 20.60
CA ARG A 254 -19.14 -21.23 21.17
C ARG A 254 -17.99 -22.11 20.71
N GLU A 255 -17.67 -23.16 21.47
CA GLU A 255 -16.55 -24.05 21.13
C GLU A 255 -16.82 -24.89 19.85
N ASP A 256 -18.07 -25.27 19.62
CA ASP A 256 -18.53 -26.10 18.49
C ASP A 256 -18.73 -25.31 17.18
N GLU A 257 -18.88 -23.99 17.28
CA GLU A 257 -19.09 -23.11 16.13
C GLU A 257 -17.77 -22.80 15.42
N SER A 258 -17.76 -22.64 14.09
CA SER A 258 -16.61 -22.13 13.36
C SER A 258 -16.51 -20.59 13.45
N PHE A 259 -15.35 -20.00 13.14
CA PHE A 259 -15.26 -18.53 13.05
C PHE A 259 -16.10 -17.96 11.92
N ASP A 260 -16.22 -18.68 10.81
CA ASP A 260 -17.02 -18.27 9.67
C ASP A 260 -18.50 -18.19 10.07
N GLU A 261 -19.05 -19.22 10.72
CA GLU A 261 -20.42 -19.23 11.26
C GLU A 261 -20.64 -18.14 12.31
N PHE A 262 -19.74 -18.02 13.29
CA PHE A 262 -19.84 -17.01 14.34
C PHE A 262 -19.93 -15.58 13.75
N MET A 263 -19.07 -15.29 12.76
CA MET A 263 -19.08 -14.00 12.09
C MET A 263 -20.38 -13.76 11.33
N GLN A 264 -20.99 -14.76 10.69
CA GLN A 264 -22.28 -14.58 10.02
C GLN A 264 -23.44 -14.35 11.01
N ASN A 265 -23.40 -14.98 12.18
CA ASN A 265 -24.50 -14.94 13.14
C ASN A 265 -24.52 -13.65 13.98
N SER A 266 -23.42 -13.37 14.69
CA SER A 266 -23.37 -12.24 15.64
C SER A 266 -22.09 -11.41 15.53
N GLY A 267 -21.00 -11.99 15.02
CA GLY A 267 -19.72 -11.27 14.91
C GLY A 267 -19.77 -10.11 13.93
N LEU A 268 -20.52 -10.21 12.82
CA LEU A 268 -20.65 -9.12 11.85
C LEU A 268 -21.47 -7.95 12.40
N GLU A 269 -22.51 -8.20 13.19
CA GLU A 269 -23.28 -7.15 13.86
C GLU A 269 -22.38 -6.36 14.81
N GLU A 270 -21.61 -7.06 15.65
CA GLU A 270 -20.67 -6.41 16.55
C GLU A 270 -19.56 -5.66 15.80
N ALA A 271 -19.01 -6.23 14.74
CA ALA A 271 -18.02 -5.55 13.91
C ALA A 271 -18.58 -4.24 13.31
N ASN A 272 -19.83 -4.23 12.84
CA ASN A 272 -20.49 -3.00 12.36
C ASN A 272 -20.69 -1.99 13.49
N ARG A 273 -21.12 -2.44 14.68
CA ARG A 273 -21.27 -1.57 15.86
C ARG A 273 -19.95 -0.91 16.23
N LEU A 274 -18.86 -1.68 16.23
CA LEU A 274 -17.52 -1.18 16.50
C LEU A 274 -17.04 -0.24 15.40
N VAL A 275 -17.26 -0.55 14.12
CA VAL A 275 -16.90 0.39 13.04
C VAL A 275 -17.62 1.71 13.23
N LYS A 276 -18.91 1.69 13.56
CA LYS A 276 -19.67 2.91 13.88
C LYS A 276 -19.03 3.67 15.05
N LYS A 277 -18.73 2.99 16.16
CA LYS A 277 -18.05 3.58 17.34
C LYS A 277 -16.74 4.27 16.95
N TYR A 278 -15.87 3.60 16.20
CA TYR A 278 -14.54 4.15 15.85
C TYR A 278 -14.57 5.14 14.68
N ARG A 279 -15.62 5.11 13.85
CA ARG A 279 -15.88 6.12 12.82
C ARG A 279 -16.42 7.42 13.42
N GLU A 280 -17.24 7.31 14.46
CA GLU A 280 -17.83 8.43 15.20
C GLU A 280 -16.86 9.03 16.23
N LEU A 281 -15.73 8.37 16.51
CA LEU A 281 -14.63 9.02 17.21
C LEU A 281 -14.23 10.25 16.42
N GLU A 282 -14.41 11.41 17.02
CA GLU A 282 -13.97 12.65 16.43
C GLU A 282 -12.45 12.58 16.27
N VAL A 283 -12.00 12.45 15.01
CA VAL A 283 -10.59 12.60 14.69
C VAL A 283 -10.20 14.03 15.09
N PRO A 284 -9.25 14.18 16.04
CA PRO A 284 -8.84 15.49 16.54
C PRO A 284 -8.25 16.33 15.41
N LEU A 285 -8.23 17.66 15.61
CA LEU A 285 -7.50 18.53 14.70
C LEU A 285 -6.00 18.18 14.76
N TYR A 286 -5.27 18.50 13.70
CA TYR A 286 -3.84 18.18 13.61
C TYR A 286 -3.06 18.82 14.76
N GLU A 287 -3.46 20.00 15.19
CA GLU A 287 -2.86 20.78 16.26
C GLU A 287 -3.07 20.13 17.63
N ASP A 288 -4.17 19.39 17.81
CA ASP A 288 -4.53 18.73 19.07
C ASP A 288 -3.85 17.36 19.20
N ASP A 289 -3.83 16.57 18.12
CA ASP A 289 -3.12 15.29 18.08
C ASP A 289 -2.60 14.98 16.66
N PRO A 290 -1.34 15.34 16.37
CA PRO A 290 -0.71 15.05 15.09
C PRO A 290 -0.62 13.55 14.78
N ALA A 291 -0.69 12.66 15.77
CA ALA A 291 -0.47 11.23 15.56
C ALA A 291 -1.54 10.61 14.65
N PHE A 292 -2.78 11.13 14.66
CA PHE A 292 -3.84 10.69 13.74
C PHE A 292 -3.49 10.92 12.28
N TYR A 293 -2.67 11.93 12.00
CA TYR A 293 -2.23 12.30 10.66
C TYR A 293 -0.88 11.68 10.31
N HIS A 294 -0.36 10.76 11.12
CA HIS A 294 0.80 9.94 10.81
C HIS A 294 0.36 8.48 10.74
N ASP A 295 0.78 7.76 9.71
CA ASP A 295 0.50 6.33 9.65
C ASP A 295 1.41 5.54 10.61
N TRP A 296 1.08 4.28 10.86
CA TRP A 296 1.88 3.43 11.72
C TRP A 296 3.28 3.23 11.16
N SER A 297 4.30 3.53 11.97
CA SER A 297 5.73 3.49 11.61
C SER A 297 6.18 4.55 10.60
N ALA A 298 5.33 5.54 10.26
CA ALA A 298 5.75 6.71 9.48
C ALA A 298 6.51 7.71 10.38
N SER A 299 7.58 8.30 9.84
CA SER A 299 8.27 9.45 10.48
C SER A 299 7.68 10.79 10.05
N GLU A 300 7.07 10.84 8.87
CA GLU A 300 6.48 12.05 8.28
C GLU A 300 4.95 12.03 8.35
N PRO A 301 4.31 13.21 8.33
CA PRO A 301 2.86 13.32 8.16
C PRO A 301 2.39 12.59 6.91
N PHE A 302 1.20 12.02 7.00
CA PHE A 302 0.56 11.34 5.90
C PHE A 302 0.33 12.30 4.75
N THR A 303 0.79 11.91 3.57
CA THR A 303 0.65 12.70 2.35
C THR A 303 0.39 11.79 1.17
N LEU A 304 -0.37 12.31 0.20
CA LEU A 304 -0.53 11.67 -1.10
C LEU A 304 0.59 12.03 -2.07
N ALA A 305 1.50 12.94 -1.69
CA ALA A 305 2.64 13.36 -2.51
C ALA A 305 3.52 12.16 -2.91
N GLY A 306 3.83 12.06 -4.21
CA GLY A 306 4.74 11.03 -4.72
C GLY A 306 4.17 9.61 -4.80
N ARG A 307 2.91 9.39 -4.41
CA ARG A 307 2.21 8.12 -4.62
C ARG A 307 1.78 8.01 -6.09
N GLY A 308 1.96 6.83 -6.68
CA GLY A 308 1.79 6.64 -8.13
C GLY A 308 0.33 6.83 -8.56
N SER A 309 0.14 7.29 -9.80
CA SER A 309 -1.16 7.46 -10.47
C SER A 309 -1.85 6.13 -10.83
N GLY A 310 -1.73 5.10 -10.00
CA GLY A 310 -2.50 3.87 -10.20
C GLY A 310 -3.90 4.02 -9.61
N GLU A 311 -4.77 3.05 -9.91
CA GLU A 311 -6.22 2.98 -9.61
C GLU A 311 -6.66 3.34 -8.17
N CYS A 312 -5.71 3.47 -7.24
CA CYS A 312 -5.90 3.90 -5.85
C CYS A 312 -6.03 5.42 -5.62
N SER A 313 -6.30 6.19 -6.67
CA SER A 313 -6.68 7.61 -6.60
C SER A 313 -8.06 7.87 -5.97
N ALA A 314 -8.74 6.86 -5.40
CA ALA A 314 -10.09 7.01 -4.86
C ALA A 314 -10.21 8.17 -3.85
N GLY A 315 -9.19 8.40 -3.00
CA GLY A 315 -9.20 9.53 -2.07
C GLY A 315 -8.95 10.92 -2.72
N LEU A 316 -8.34 10.95 -3.91
CA LEU A 316 -8.13 12.18 -4.69
C LEU A 316 -9.45 12.66 -5.29
N PHE A 317 -10.16 11.75 -5.97
CA PHE A 317 -11.45 12.06 -6.59
C PHE A 317 -12.51 12.40 -5.56
N ASP A 318 -12.53 11.70 -4.42
CA ASP A 318 -13.44 12.00 -3.30
C ASP A 318 -13.33 13.48 -2.84
N LEU A 319 -12.13 14.08 -2.87
CA LEU A 319 -11.95 15.48 -2.50
C LEU A 319 -12.25 16.47 -3.59
N ILE A 320 -11.91 16.14 -4.84
CA ILE A 320 -12.31 16.95 -5.98
C ILE A 320 -13.85 17.06 -6.00
N GLU A 321 -14.55 15.94 -5.75
CA GLU A 321 -16.00 15.90 -5.64
C GLU A 321 -16.52 16.64 -4.41
N PHE A 322 -15.84 16.53 -3.26
CA PHE A 322 -16.17 17.29 -2.06
C PHE A 322 -16.06 18.81 -2.28
N ASP A 323 -14.97 19.27 -2.88
CA ASP A 323 -14.77 20.68 -3.25
C ASP A 323 -15.83 21.14 -4.24
N LEU A 324 -16.11 20.35 -5.27
CA LEU A 324 -17.16 20.64 -6.24
C LEU A 324 -18.54 20.75 -5.56
N LYS A 325 -18.84 19.86 -4.60
CA LYS A 325 -20.08 19.90 -3.82
C LYS A 325 -20.17 21.17 -2.97
N ASN A 326 -19.09 21.55 -2.29
CA ASN A 326 -19.06 22.78 -1.49
C ASN A 326 -19.17 24.03 -2.36
N ILE A 327 -18.44 24.12 -3.48
CA ILE A 327 -18.58 25.21 -4.46
C ILE A 327 -20.04 25.37 -4.88
N ASN A 328 -20.72 24.27 -5.21
CA ASN A 328 -22.12 24.30 -5.62
C ASN A 328 -23.07 24.70 -4.47
N ALA A 329 -22.80 24.26 -3.24
CA ALA A 329 -23.57 24.67 -2.06
C ALA A 329 -23.41 26.17 -1.78
N GLU A 330 -22.17 26.68 -1.81
CA GLU A 330 -21.85 28.10 -1.63
C GLU A 330 -22.51 28.98 -2.71
N LYS A 331 -22.44 28.57 -3.99
CA LYS A 331 -23.14 29.25 -5.10
C LYS A 331 -24.66 29.30 -4.90
N LYS A 332 -25.25 28.22 -4.38
CA LYS A 332 -26.70 28.13 -4.13
C LYS A 332 -27.14 29.03 -2.98
N GLU A 333 -26.32 29.21 -1.95
CA GLU A 333 -26.63 30.16 -0.87
C GLU A 333 -26.38 31.60 -1.32
N LEU A 334 -25.31 31.85 -2.08
CA LEU A 334 -24.98 33.16 -2.66
C LEU A 334 -26.12 33.74 -3.53
N SER A 335 -26.94 32.90 -4.17
CA SER A 335 -28.08 33.36 -4.97
C SER A 335 -29.31 33.78 -4.15
N LYS A 336 -29.35 33.46 -2.86
CA LYS A 336 -30.49 33.74 -1.95
C LYS A 336 -30.24 34.91 -1.02
N ILE A 337 -28.99 35.33 -0.86
CA ILE A 337 -28.56 36.34 0.10
C ILE A 337 -28.26 37.66 -0.61
N SER A 338 -28.55 38.77 0.06
CA SER A 338 -28.24 40.13 -0.40
C SER A 338 -27.35 40.90 0.57
N GLU A 339 -27.11 40.37 1.76
CA GLU A 339 -26.26 40.97 2.78
C GLU A 339 -24.79 40.97 2.37
N THR A 340 -24.17 42.15 2.30
CA THR A 340 -22.83 42.35 1.74
C THR A 340 -21.74 41.54 2.44
N GLU A 341 -21.75 41.45 3.77
CA GLU A 341 -20.73 40.70 4.52
C GLU A 341 -20.90 39.18 4.39
N ALA A 342 -22.14 38.70 4.34
CA ALA A 342 -22.40 37.30 4.01
C ALA A 342 -21.91 36.97 2.60
N VAL A 343 -22.25 37.80 1.59
CA VAL A 343 -21.81 37.62 0.20
C VAL A 343 -20.30 37.53 0.09
N LYS A 344 -19.56 38.42 0.77
CA LYS A 344 -18.09 38.40 0.84
C LYS A 344 -17.53 37.06 1.32
N LYS A 345 -18.11 36.51 2.40
CA LYS A 345 -17.69 35.22 2.97
C LYS A 345 -17.93 34.06 1.99
N HIS A 346 -19.11 34.02 1.37
CA HIS A 346 -19.42 32.99 0.36
C HIS A 346 -18.49 33.07 -0.86
N LEU A 347 -18.14 34.28 -1.32
CA LEU A 347 -17.18 34.46 -2.41
C LEU A 347 -15.77 33.98 -2.04
N TYR A 348 -15.32 34.24 -0.81
CA TYR A 348 -14.06 33.68 -0.32
C TYR A 348 -14.07 32.15 -0.30
N ASN A 349 -15.13 31.54 0.22
CA ASN A 349 -15.26 30.08 0.24
C ASN A 349 -15.25 29.48 -1.17
N ILE A 350 -15.96 30.08 -2.13
CA ILE A 350 -15.95 29.63 -3.53
C ILE A 350 -14.53 29.73 -4.11
N ALA A 351 -13.83 30.85 -3.91
CA ALA A 351 -12.47 31.02 -4.39
C ALA A 351 -11.51 30.00 -3.76
N HIS A 352 -11.64 29.76 -2.45
CA HIS A 352 -10.81 28.82 -1.70
C HIS A 352 -11.03 27.38 -2.18
N PHE A 353 -12.26 26.89 -2.24
CA PHE A 353 -12.56 25.53 -2.72
C PHE A 353 -12.15 25.37 -4.19
N SER A 354 -12.32 26.39 -5.03
CA SER A 354 -11.87 26.36 -6.43
C SER A 354 -10.35 26.22 -6.54
N ALA A 355 -9.59 26.95 -5.71
CA ALA A 355 -8.14 26.83 -5.68
C ALA A 355 -7.67 25.47 -5.12
N ARG A 356 -8.37 24.95 -4.09
CA ARG A 356 -8.03 23.67 -3.45
C ARG A 356 -8.32 22.44 -4.33
N MET A 357 -9.39 22.51 -5.11
CA MET A 357 -9.94 21.38 -5.87
C MET A 357 -8.89 20.60 -6.65
N LEU A 358 -7.96 21.27 -7.34
CA LEU A 358 -7.00 20.60 -8.22
C LEU A 358 -5.56 20.51 -7.71
N ILE A 359 -5.16 21.24 -6.65
CA ILE A 359 -3.76 21.21 -6.17
C ILE A 359 -3.30 19.82 -5.74
N ILE A 360 -4.24 18.99 -5.30
CA ILE A 360 -3.97 17.61 -4.94
C ILE A 360 -3.53 16.74 -6.12
N THR A 361 -3.93 17.05 -7.35
CA THR A 361 -3.42 16.38 -8.57
C THR A 361 -1.92 16.57 -8.75
N ARG A 362 -1.32 17.53 -8.03
CA ARG A 362 0.12 17.80 -7.98
C ARG A 362 0.82 17.21 -6.76
N GLY A 363 0.11 16.39 -5.98
CA GLY A 363 0.61 15.82 -4.74
C GLY A 363 0.82 16.88 -3.65
N VAL A 364 0.12 18.00 -3.71
CA VAL A 364 0.19 19.06 -2.69
C VAL A 364 -0.92 18.84 -1.67
N ASP A 365 -0.54 18.75 -0.40
CA ASP A 365 -1.43 18.79 0.76
C ASP A 365 -1.17 20.11 1.50
N ALA A 366 -2.08 21.08 1.34
CA ALA A 366 -1.89 22.44 1.85
C ALA A 366 -2.38 22.52 3.30
N GLY A 367 -1.48 22.85 4.23
CA GLY A 367 -1.78 22.91 5.66
C GLY A 367 -2.52 24.17 6.12
N SER A 368 -2.88 25.07 5.21
CA SER A 368 -3.63 26.31 5.48
C SER A 368 -4.29 26.88 4.22
N GLU A 369 -5.33 27.71 4.40
CA GLU A 369 -6.01 28.39 3.29
C GLU A 369 -5.08 29.27 2.45
N GLY A 370 -4.11 29.96 3.07
CA GLY A 370 -3.12 30.77 2.35
C GLY A 370 -2.20 29.91 1.48
N GLN A 371 -1.78 28.75 1.99
CA GLN A 371 -0.96 27.82 1.22
C GLN A 371 -1.72 27.26 0.00
N VAL A 372 -3.04 27.03 0.12
CA VAL A 372 -3.89 26.61 -1.00
C VAL A 372 -3.78 27.60 -2.16
N PHE A 373 -3.98 28.90 -1.91
CA PHE A 373 -3.93 29.91 -2.97
C PHE A 373 -2.54 30.04 -3.58
N LYS A 374 -1.48 29.99 -2.76
CA LYS A 374 -0.10 30.04 -3.23
C LYS A 374 0.23 28.86 -4.17
N GLU A 375 -0.09 27.64 -3.75
CA GLU A 375 0.17 26.44 -4.53
C GLU A 375 -0.67 26.42 -5.81
N PHE A 376 -1.92 26.89 -5.75
CA PHE A 376 -2.75 27.02 -6.95
C PHE A 376 -2.16 28.04 -7.94
N GLN A 377 -1.66 29.17 -7.46
CA GLN A 377 -0.96 30.15 -8.30
C GLN A 377 0.26 29.52 -8.98
N GLU A 378 1.14 28.89 -8.21
CA GLU A 378 2.39 28.32 -8.71
C GLU A 378 2.19 27.16 -9.68
N ARG A 379 1.14 26.35 -9.48
CA ARG A 379 0.94 25.08 -10.20
C ARG A 379 -0.11 25.14 -11.31
N PHE A 380 -1.02 26.11 -11.30
CA PHE A 380 -2.12 26.20 -12.26
C PHE A 380 -2.16 27.52 -13.03
N ILE A 381 -1.92 28.65 -12.35
CA ILE A 381 -1.90 29.97 -13.02
C ILE A 381 -0.59 30.19 -13.77
N LEU A 382 0.56 30.10 -13.09
CA LEU A 382 1.88 30.36 -13.71
C LEU A 382 2.17 29.42 -14.89
N PRO A 383 1.85 28.11 -14.84
CA PRO A 383 2.04 27.21 -15.97
C PRO A 383 1.01 27.38 -17.10
N GLY A 384 0.01 28.25 -16.93
CA GLY A 384 -1.01 28.52 -17.95
C GLY A 384 -2.06 27.41 -18.12
N LEU A 385 -2.32 26.62 -17.06
CA LEU A 385 -3.41 25.63 -17.05
C LEU A 385 -4.76 26.28 -16.74
N VAL A 386 -4.72 27.36 -15.96
CA VAL A 386 -5.85 28.24 -15.67
C VAL A 386 -5.46 29.64 -16.14
N GLU A 387 -6.41 30.35 -16.76
CA GLU A 387 -6.14 31.63 -17.43
C GLU A 387 -5.59 32.68 -16.45
N LYS A 388 -4.58 33.45 -16.88
CA LYS A 388 -3.91 34.47 -16.07
C LYS A 388 -4.85 35.55 -15.50
N ARG A 389 -6.02 35.79 -16.13
CA ARG A 389 -7.03 36.74 -15.61
C ARG A 389 -7.47 36.43 -14.17
N PHE A 390 -7.43 35.17 -13.76
CA PHE A 390 -7.83 34.76 -12.42
C PHE A 390 -6.77 35.01 -11.33
N GLU A 391 -5.55 35.46 -11.71
CA GLU A 391 -4.47 35.79 -10.77
C GLU A 391 -4.93 36.80 -9.70
N ARG A 392 -5.74 37.79 -10.07
CA ARG A 392 -6.28 38.77 -9.12
C ARG A 392 -7.18 38.15 -8.05
N VAL A 393 -7.99 37.15 -8.43
CA VAL A 393 -8.86 36.43 -7.49
C VAL A 393 -8.01 35.61 -6.52
N VAL A 394 -6.99 34.91 -7.04
CA VAL A 394 -6.08 34.08 -6.22
C VAL A 394 -5.28 34.94 -5.23
N MET A 395 -4.76 36.09 -5.67
CA MET A 395 -4.07 37.04 -4.79
C MET A 395 -4.99 37.61 -3.71
N ALA A 396 -6.24 37.97 -4.07
CA ALA A 396 -7.22 38.46 -3.10
C ALA A 396 -7.59 37.39 -2.06
N GLY A 397 -7.70 36.13 -2.47
CA GLY A 397 -7.85 34.98 -1.57
C GLY A 397 -6.64 34.81 -0.63
N LEU A 398 -5.42 34.87 -1.19
CA LEU A 398 -4.17 34.75 -0.43
C LEU A 398 -4.04 35.82 0.67
N SER A 399 -4.41 37.07 0.38
CA SER A 399 -4.39 38.18 1.34
C SER A 399 -5.65 38.29 2.19
N LYS A 400 -6.63 37.41 2.01
CA LYS A 400 -7.98 37.47 2.61
C LYS A 400 -8.68 38.82 2.38
N ASP A 401 -8.48 39.44 1.21
CA ASP A 401 -9.15 40.69 0.83
C ASP A 401 -10.57 40.42 0.34
N LEU A 402 -11.49 40.35 1.30
CA LEU A 402 -12.90 40.08 1.05
C LEU A 402 -13.58 41.17 0.21
N SER A 403 -13.13 42.42 0.32
CA SER A 403 -13.70 43.54 -0.44
C SER A 403 -13.33 43.44 -1.91
N LEU A 404 -12.06 43.12 -2.20
CA LEU A 404 -11.62 42.88 -3.58
C LEU A 404 -12.30 41.64 -4.18
N LEU A 405 -12.52 40.57 -3.42
CA LEU A 405 -13.27 39.39 -3.88
C LEU A 405 -14.73 39.74 -4.20
N PHE A 406 -15.34 40.65 -3.44
CA PHE A 406 -16.69 41.16 -3.71
C PHE A 406 -16.75 41.94 -5.03
N GLU A 407 -15.78 42.80 -5.30
CA GLU A 407 -15.65 43.51 -6.58
C GLU A 407 -15.41 42.55 -7.75
N LEU A 408 -14.69 41.44 -7.51
CA LEU A 408 -14.38 40.39 -8.47
C LEU A 408 -15.40 39.25 -8.50
N LYS A 409 -16.64 39.47 -8.03
CA LYS A 409 -17.67 38.43 -7.90
C LYS A 409 -17.81 37.53 -9.14
N GLU A 410 -17.94 38.13 -10.32
CA GLU A 410 -18.08 37.37 -11.58
C GLU A 410 -16.81 36.57 -11.91
N GLU A 411 -15.63 37.11 -11.62
CA GLU A 411 -14.35 36.40 -11.82
C GLU A 411 -14.18 35.23 -10.84
N VAL A 412 -14.67 35.34 -9.60
CA VAL A 412 -14.69 34.22 -8.63
C VAL A 412 -15.56 33.07 -9.16
N LEU A 413 -16.74 33.38 -9.68
CA LEU A 413 -17.64 32.38 -10.27
C LEU A 413 -17.02 31.77 -11.54
N ASN A 414 -16.43 32.59 -12.40
CA ASN A 414 -15.75 32.14 -13.62
C ASN A 414 -14.53 31.27 -13.31
N LEU A 415 -13.77 31.58 -12.25
CA LEU A 415 -12.66 30.74 -11.80
C LEU A 415 -13.16 29.33 -11.44
N SER A 416 -14.24 29.23 -10.66
CA SER A 416 -14.79 27.94 -10.26
C SER A 416 -15.27 27.10 -11.46
N GLU A 417 -15.86 27.72 -12.49
CA GLU A 417 -16.24 27.04 -13.73
C GLU A 417 -15.01 26.65 -14.57
N ALA A 418 -13.97 27.49 -14.62
CA ALA A 418 -12.73 27.19 -15.32
C ALA A 418 -12.01 25.99 -14.69
N VAL A 419 -11.92 25.94 -13.36
CA VAL A 419 -11.34 24.81 -12.63
C VAL A 419 -12.15 23.54 -12.83
N LYS A 420 -13.49 23.62 -12.79
CA LYS A 420 -14.36 22.47 -13.09
C LYS A 420 -14.14 21.94 -14.50
N LYS A 421 -14.08 22.80 -15.52
CA LYS A 421 -13.77 22.39 -16.90
C LYS A 421 -12.39 21.76 -17.02
N LEU A 422 -11.41 22.31 -16.30
CA LEU A 422 -10.06 21.75 -16.27
C LEU A 422 -10.06 20.34 -15.66
N TYR A 423 -10.81 20.12 -14.58
CA TYR A 423 -11.04 18.79 -13.99
C TYR A 423 -11.67 17.82 -14.99
N GLU A 424 -12.78 18.21 -15.64
CA GLU A 424 -13.49 17.38 -16.64
C GLU A 424 -12.59 17.02 -17.83
N SER A 425 -11.56 17.83 -18.09
CA SER A 425 -10.59 17.60 -19.16
C SER A 425 -9.41 16.72 -18.77
N MET A 426 -9.28 16.28 -17.51
CA MET A 426 -8.16 15.50 -16.97
C MET A 426 -8.19 14.04 -17.44
N ASP A 427 -7.02 13.40 -17.64
CA ASP A 427 -6.96 11.95 -17.97
C ASP A 427 -6.75 11.07 -16.73
N ASP A 428 -6.80 9.75 -16.92
CA ASP A 428 -6.57 8.75 -15.86
C ASP A 428 -5.15 8.79 -15.24
N GLN A 429 -4.23 9.55 -15.85
CA GLN A 429 -2.89 9.82 -15.32
C GLN A 429 -2.79 11.20 -14.65
N LEU A 430 -3.92 11.86 -14.41
CA LEU A 430 -4.04 13.18 -13.79
C LEU A 430 -3.38 14.31 -14.59
N ARG A 431 -3.31 14.18 -15.92
CA ARG A 431 -2.73 15.19 -16.82
C ARG A 431 -3.80 16.02 -17.49
N PHE A 432 -3.52 17.31 -17.65
CA PHE A 432 -4.38 18.27 -18.32
C PHE A 432 -4.03 18.43 -19.82
N PRO A 433 -4.94 18.95 -20.66
CA PRO A 433 -4.75 19.03 -22.11
C PRO A 433 -3.43 19.66 -22.58
N ASN A 434 -2.97 20.72 -21.92
CA ASN A 434 -1.71 21.40 -22.25
C ASN A 434 -0.46 20.58 -21.88
N GLU A 435 -0.61 19.57 -21.02
CA GLU A 435 0.46 18.65 -20.60
C GLU A 435 0.48 17.35 -21.42
N ARG A 436 -0.61 17.07 -22.15
CA ARG A 436 -0.68 15.95 -23.10
C ARG A 436 0.19 16.21 -24.33
N ASN A 437 0.29 17.49 -24.74
CA ASN A 437 1.07 17.92 -25.90
C ASN A 437 2.52 18.32 -25.60
N SER A 438 2.95 18.40 -24.33
CA SER A 438 4.36 18.59 -23.98
C SER A 438 5.27 17.39 -24.31
N ASN A 439 4.72 16.34 -24.93
CA ASN A 439 5.47 15.22 -25.52
C ASN A 439 5.65 15.33 -27.06
N PHE A 440 5.33 16.45 -27.69
CA PHE A 440 5.63 16.67 -29.11
C PHE A 440 6.16 18.07 -29.38
N VAL A 441 7.45 18.29 -29.09
CA VAL A 441 8.26 19.17 -29.93
C VAL A 441 8.90 18.27 -30.98
N ASN A 442 8.28 18.26 -32.15
CA ASN A 442 8.88 17.75 -33.36
C ASN A 442 9.94 18.76 -33.80
N SER A 443 11.22 18.47 -33.59
CA SER A 443 12.28 19.06 -34.41
C SER A 443 13.00 17.92 -35.11
N GLN A 444 12.72 17.78 -36.40
CA GLN A 444 13.68 17.26 -37.35
C GLN A 444 14.92 18.18 -37.34
N THR A 445 15.81 17.95 -36.39
CA THR A 445 17.22 18.37 -36.41
C THR A 445 18.02 17.23 -35.77
N LYS A 446 19.20 16.94 -36.32
CA LYS A 446 20.05 15.77 -36.09
C LYS A 446 20.58 15.54 -34.66
N ASP A 447 20.04 16.20 -33.63
CA ASP A 447 20.61 16.19 -32.29
C ASP A 447 19.87 15.23 -31.34
N VAL A 448 20.66 14.38 -30.69
CA VAL A 448 20.20 13.44 -29.67
C VAL A 448 19.82 14.23 -28.40
N PRO A 449 18.62 14.04 -27.81
CA PRO A 449 18.21 14.76 -26.60
C PRO A 449 19.21 14.59 -25.44
N VAL A 450 19.68 15.70 -24.88
CA VAL A 450 20.69 15.73 -23.81
C VAL A 450 20.03 15.90 -22.44
N HIS A 451 20.38 15.05 -21.49
CA HIS A 451 19.92 15.09 -20.11
C HIS A 451 21.09 15.24 -19.14
N ASP A 452 21.11 16.32 -18.35
CA ASP A 452 22.18 16.60 -17.40
C ASP A 452 21.89 15.97 -16.03
N PHE A 453 22.71 15.00 -15.63
CA PHE A 453 22.64 14.33 -14.33
C PHE A 453 23.92 14.49 -13.52
N ARG A 454 24.70 15.53 -13.81
CA ARG A 454 25.82 15.97 -12.96
C ARG A 454 25.29 16.44 -11.60
N GLY A 455 26.08 16.26 -10.55
CA GLY A 455 25.70 16.47 -9.16
C GLY A 455 24.74 15.41 -8.58
N VAL A 456 24.38 14.37 -9.35
CA VAL A 456 23.48 13.30 -8.89
C VAL A 456 24.29 12.05 -8.52
N GLY A 457 24.36 11.76 -7.23
CA GLY A 457 25.03 10.56 -6.70
C GLY A 457 24.36 9.24 -7.11
N CYS A 458 25.14 8.15 -7.07
CA CYS A 458 24.58 6.80 -7.17
C CYS A 458 23.76 6.46 -5.91
N PRO A 459 22.64 5.71 -6.02
CA PRO A 459 22.10 5.08 -7.23
C PRO A 459 21.15 5.99 -8.05
N MET A 460 20.92 7.23 -7.61
CA MET A 460 19.87 8.09 -8.15
C MET A 460 20.11 8.53 -9.60
N ASN A 461 21.36 8.65 -10.03
CA ASN A 461 21.69 8.93 -11.43
C ASN A 461 21.16 7.85 -12.38
N PHE A 462 21.36 6.57 -12.06
CA PHE A 462 20.84 5.46 -12.85
C PHE A 462 19.31 5.42 -12.84
N VAL A 463 18.68 5.66 -11.68
CA VAL A 463 17.22 5.72 -11.58
C VAL A 463 16.65 6.81 -12.49
N LYS A 464 17.27 7.99 -12.54
CA LYS A 464 16.86 9.07 -13.44
C LYS A 464 17.04 8.70 -14.91
N VAL A 465 18.16 8.08 -15.28
CA VAL A 465 18.41 7.57 -16.64
C VAL A 465 17.33 6.55 -17.04
N LYS A 466 16.99 5.62 -16.14
CA LYS A 466 15.93 4.63 -16.36
C LYS A 466 14.55 5.26 -16.53
N LEU A 467 14.24 6.30 -15.75
CA LEU A 467 12.98 7.02 -15.86
C LEU A 467 12.86 7.78 -17.19
N VAL A 468 13.97 8.28 -17.74
CA VAL A 468 13.98 8.87 -19.08
C VAL A 468 13.78 7.77 -20.12
N LEU A 469 14.58 6.69 -20.05
CA LEU A 469 14.48 5.59 -21.01
C LEU A 469 13.10 4.94 -20.99
N SER A 470 12.46 4.73 -19.83
CA SER A 470 11.14 4.08 -19.75
C SER A 470 10.05 4.82 -20.53
N LYS A 471 10.16 6.14 -20.66
CA LYS A 471 9.21 7.00 -21.37
C LYS A 471 9.44 7.07 -22.89
N LEU A 472 10.55 6.53 -23.39
CA LEU A 472 10.90 6.60 -24.81
C LEU A 472 10.48 5.34 -25.59
N PRO A 473 10.14 5.44 -26.89
CA PRO A 473 9.94 4.28 -27.74
C PRO A 473 11.27 3.56 -28.02
N LYS A 474 11.19 2.25 -28.31
CA LYS A 474 12.35 1.43 -28.71
C LYS A 474 13.05 2.02 -29.94
N GLY A 475 14.38 2.06 -29.94
CA GLY A 475 15.22 2.68 -30.97
C GLY A 475 15.57 4.15 -30.72
N SER A 476 14.97 4.79 -29.71
CA SER A 476 15.28 6.18 -29.35
C SER A 476 16.68 6.30 -28.73
N LYS A 477 17.35 7.42 -28.99
CA LYS A 477 18.67 7.74 -28.44
C LYS A 477 18.55 8.92 -27.48
N ILE A 478 19.34 8.90 -26.41
CA ILE A 478 19.54 10.02 -25.48
C ILE A 478 21.03 10.18 -25.18
N GLU A 479 21.46 11.41 -24.90
CA GLU A 479 22.77 11.72 -24.34
C GLU A 479 22.57 12.06 -22.86
N VAL A 480 23.37 11.50 -21.97
CA VAL A 480 23.34 11.77 -20.54
C VAL A 480 24.69 12.31 -20.07
N LEU A 481 24.68 13.41 -19.31
CA LEU A 481 25.88 13.98 -18.73
C LEU A 481 26.07 13.47 -17.30
N LEU A 482 27.24 12.94 -17.00
CA LEU A 482 27.56 12.28 -15.72
C LEU A 482 28.86 12.83 -15.14
N ASP A 483 28.94 12.90 -13.81
CA ASP A 483 30.21 13.25 -13.16
C ASP A 483 31.26 12.14 -13.31
N ASP A 484 32.53 12.52 -13.17
CA ASP A 484 33.63 11.56 -13.10
C ASP A 484 33.53 10.71 -11.81
N GLY A 485 34.08 9.49 -11.83
CA GLY A 485 34.03 8.57 -10.70
C GLY A 485 32.86 7.58 -10.72
N GLU A 486 32.10 7.46 -9.62
CA GLU A 486 31.03 6.44 -9.48
C GLU A 486 29.95 6.49 -10.57
N PRO A 487 29.40 7.66 -10.97
CA PRO A 487 28.30 7.74 -11.93
C PRO A 487 28.64 7.14 -13.29
N ILE A 488 29.80 7.50 -13.85
CA ILE A 488 30.24 7.01 -15.16
C ILE A 488 30.62 5.52 -15.16
N ARG A 489 31.05 4.95 -14.02
CA ARG A 489 31.36 3.51 -13.92
C ARG A 489 30.10 2.65 -13.84
N ASN A 490 29.06 3.15 -13.18
CA ASN A 490 27.88 2.36 -12.82
C ASN A 490 26.75 2.49 -13.85
N VAL A 491 26.45 3.71 -14.30
CA VAL A 491 25.28 3.97 -15.15
C VAL A 491 25.35 3.22 -16.49
N PRO A 492 26.44 3.24 -17.28
CA PRO A 492 26.52 2.50 -18.54
C PRO A 492 26.30 0.99 -18.35
N ARG A 493 26.96 0.40 -17.35
CA ARG A 493 26.84 -1.03 -17.02
C ARG A 493 25.41 -1.41 -16.62
N SER A 494 24.78 -0.60 -15.78
CA SER A 494 23.40 -0.85 -15.34
C SER A 494 22.39 -0.70 -16.48
N VAL A 495 22.62 0.23 -17.42
CA VAL A 495 21.81 0.41 -18.63
C VAL A 495 21.93 -0.81 -19.55
N GLU A 496 23.14 -1.35 -19.73
CA GLU A 496 23.36 -2.56 -20.53
C GLU A 496 22.74 -3.81 -19.90
N LEU A 497 22.82 -3.95 -18.57
CA LEU A 497 22.18 -5.04 -17.83
C LEU A 497 20.64 -5.03 -17.93
N GLU A 498 20.03 -3.86 -18.11
CA GLU A 498 18.59 -3.71 -18.39
C GLU A 498 18.23 -3.94 -19.87
N GLY A 499 19.21 -4.30 -20.71
CA GLY A 499 19.00 -4.68 -22.10
C GLY A 499 19.04 -3.52 -23.08
N HIS A 500 19.36 -2.31 -22.64
CA HIS A 500 19.58 -1.14 -23.52
C HIS A 500 21.02 -1.10 -24.03
N ARG A 501 21.31 -0.26 -25.03
CA ARG A 501 22.65 -0.21 -25.68
C ARG A 501 23.33 1.12 -25.44
N VAL A 502 24.54 1.12 -24.90
CA VAL A 502 25.40 2.32 -24.87
C VAL A 502 26.07 2.46 -26.23
N ILE A 503 25.86 3.59 -26.90
CA ILE A 503 26.33 3.83 -28.28
C ILE A 503 27.52 4.78 -28.37
N GLY A 504 27.87 5.48 -27.29
CA GLY A 504 29.07 6.30 -27.24
C GLY A 504 29.35 6.85 -25.85
N MET A 505 30.63 7.03 -25.51
CA MET A 505 31.07 7.64 -24.26
C MET A 505 32.23 8.59 -24.55
N LYS A 506 32.13 9.85 -24.12
CA LYS A 506 33.17 10.86 -24.33
C LYS A 506 33.41 11.67 -23.06
N LYS A 507 34.67 11.77 -22.64
CA LYS A 507 35.08 12.67 -21.56
C LYS A 507 35.14 14.11 -22.08
N LYS A 508 34.49 15.03 -21.37
CA LYS A 508 34.61 16.49 -21.50
C LYS A 508 35.31 17.02 -20.24
N ASP A 509 35.79 18.26 -20.25
CA ASP A 509 36.77 18.78 -19.26
C ASP A 509 36.45 18.47 -17.79
N SER A 510 35.18 18.57 -17.37
CA SER A 510 34.74 18.34 -15.99
C SER A 510 33.70 17.22 -15.82
N HIS A 511 33.32 16.52 -16.89
CA HIS A 511 32.22 15.53 -16.86
C HIS A 511 32.25 14.60 -18.07
N TRP A 512 31.43 13.56 -18.04
CA TRP A 512 31.26 12.60 -19.12
C TRP A 512 29.96 12.81 -19.87
N SER A 513 29.98 12.55 -21.17
CA SER A 513 28.80 12.43 -22.02
C SER A 513 28.66 10.96 -22.42
N VAL A 514 27.49 10.37 -22.18
CA VAL A 514 27.17 8.98 -22.52
C VAL A 514 25.93 8.96 -23.37
N VAL A 515 26.01 8.40 -24.57
CA VAL A 515 24.89 8.26 -25.49
C VAL A 515 24.33 6.85 -25.37
N ILE A 516 23.03 6.74 -25.10
CA ILE A 516 22.30 5.50 -24.85
C ILE A 516 21.18 5.36 -25.86
N GLU A 517 21.04 4.18 -26.45
CA GLU A 517 19.92 3.78 -27.29
C GLU A 517 19.02 2.79 -26.54
N LYS A 518 17.73 3.12 -26.44
CA LYS A 518 16.72 2.22 -25.88
C LYS A 518 16.49 1.03 -26.81
N ARG A 519 16.60 -0.17 -26.28
CA ARG A 519 16.26 -1.42 -26.96
C ARG A 519 15.03 -2.09 -26.41
#